data_AF-A0A7X9PAE2-F1
#
_entry.id   AF-A0A7X9PAE2-F1
#
_cell.length_a   1.000
_cell.length_b   1.000
_cell.length_c   1.000
_cell.angle_alpha   90.00
_cell.angle_beta   90.00
_cell.angle_gamma   90.00
#
_symmetry.space_group_name_H-M   'P 1'
#
loop_
_entity.id
_entity.type
_entity.pdbx_description
1 polymer ?
#
loop_
_entity_poly.entity_id
_entity_poly.type
_entity_poly.pdbx_seq_one_letter_code
_entity_poly.pdbx_strand_id
1 'polypeptide(L)'
;MDASVGRWTAEDLEIALVALLDETGYDNAEIAALIGKSLATVTRRLREAKERRWLTARTVFTGPAELRTESPALLRDRELVDRLRKHPAFASIERIVIVPMPAKRGRLTTPDRLARIGRYYAPYLSAFSSAGAHIIGLHFGSSVRSLVENLSAAPKPDVLFFPLIGIMSMTPDNPSYRIAYESSANFLARVAAER
;
A
#
# COMPACT_ATOMS: atom_id res chain seq x y z
N MET A 1 -33.13 -14.33 3.90
CA MET A 1 -32.12 -15.31 3.48
C MET A 1 -31.62 -14.81 2.14
N ASP A 2 -30.40 -14.33 1.93
CA ASP A 2 -29.15 -14.53 2.64
C ASP A 2 -28.35 -13.22 2.53
N ALA A 3 -27.94 -12.64 3.66
CA ALA A 3 -27.10 -11.45 3.69
C ALA A 3 -25.82 -11.80 4.46
N SER A 4 -25.01 -12.69 3.88
CA SER A 4 -23.62 -12.86 4.27
C SER A 4 -22.81 -11.68 3.72
N VAL A 5 -23.04 -10.48 4.28
CA VAL A 5 -22.05 -9.40 4.21
C VAL A 5 -20.90 -9.87 5.10
N GLY A 6 -19.90 -10.48 4.48
CA GLY A 6 -18.87 -11.28 5.14
C GLY A 6 -18.10 -10.50 6.19
N ARG A 7 -18.21 -10.93 7.45
CA ARG A 7 -17.21 -10.59 8.46
C ARG A 7 -15.98 -11.45 8.21
N TRP A 8 -14.85 -10.78 7.99
CA TRP A 8 -13.54 -11.42 7.94
C TRP A 8 -13.31 -12.28 9.19
N THR A 9 -12.94 -13.54 8.99
CA THR A 9 -12.57 -14.44 10.09
C THR A 9 -11.12 -14.23 10.50
N ALA A 10 -10.73 -14.70 11.68
CA ALA A 10 -9.32 -14.70 12.11
C ALA A 10 -8.41 -15.47 11.14
N GLU A 11 -8.97 -16.49 10.48
CA GLU A 11 -8.28 -17.23 9.42
C GLU A 11 -8.09 -16.41 8.16
N ASP A 12 -9.11 -15.64 7.74
CA ASP A 12 -8.99 -14.75 6.58
C ASP A 12 -7.92 -13.67 6.81
N LEU A 13 -7.83 -13.14 8.03
CA LEU A 13 -6.79 -12.19 8.43
C LEU A 13 -5.39 -12.81 8.39
N GLU A 14 -5.24 -14.08 8.78
CA GLU A 14 -3.96 -14.79 8.73
C GLU A 14 -3.52 -15.07 7.29
N ILE A 15 -4.46 -15.48 6.41
CA ILE A 15 -4.21 -15.67 4.97
C ILE A 15 -3.77 -14.36 4.33
N ALA A 16 -4.45 -13.26 4.66
CA ALA A 16 -4.15 -11.93 4.20
C ALA A 16 -2.75 -11.46 4.59
N LEU A 17 -2.39 -11.60 5.87
CA LEU A 17 -1.08 -11.23 6.40
C LEU A 17 0.05 -12.02 5.72
N VAL A 18 -0.12 -13.33 5.58
CA VAL A 18 0.88 -14.19 4.92
C VAL A 18 1.08 -13.79 3.45
N ALA A 19 -0.01 -13.56 2.72
CA ALA A 19 0.05 -13.07 1.34
C ALA A 19 0.79 -11.74 1.22
N LEU A 20 0.48 -10.80 2.10
CA LEU A 20 1.08 -9.49 2.11
C LEU A 20 2.59 -9.53 2.41
N LEU A 21 3.04 -10.39 3.32
CA LEU A 21 4.46 -10.53 3.62
C LEU A 21 5.25 -11.16 2.46
N ASP A 22 4.67 -12.13 1.75
CA ASP A 22 5.25 -12.73 0.52
C ASP A 22 5.46 -11.66 -0.56
N GLU A 23 4.49 -10.77 -0.77
CA GLU A 23 4.63 -9.63 -1.71
C GLU A 23 5.71 -8.62 -1.28
N THR A 24 6.01 -8.51 0.02
CA THR A 24 7.12 -7.67 0.51
C THR A 24 8.50 -8.30 0.35
N GLY A 25 8.58 -9.54 -0.15
CA GLY A 25 9.83 -10.22 -0.50
C GLY A 25 10.42 -11.12 0.60
N TYR A 26 9.65 -11.44 1.64
CA TYR A 26 10.06 -12.40 2.66
C TYR A 26 9.88 -13.81 2.14
N ASP A 27 10.84 -14.68 2.44
CA ASP A 27 10.66 -16.10 2.19
C ASP A 27 9.71 -16.74 3.22
N ASN A 28 9.20 -17.94 2.91
CA ASN A 28 8.23 -18.62 3.76
C ASN A 28 8.74 -18.90 5.19
N ALA A 29 10.06 -19.08 5.38
CA ALA A 29 10.65 -19.33 6.69
C ALA A 29 10.74 -18.04 7.51
N GLU A 30 11.11 -16.93 6.88
CA GLU A 30 11.09 -15.60 7.50
C GLU A 30 9.66 -15.19 7.89
N ILE A 31 8.68 -15.41 7.02
CA ILE A 31 7.26 -15.18 7.33
C ILE A 31 6.83 -16.03 8.53
N ALA A 32 7.14 -17.33 8.53
CA ALA A 32 6.80 -18.25 9.61
C ALA A 32 7.37 -17.79 10.97
N ALA A 33 8.62 -17.33 10.98
CA ALA A 33 9.25 -16.77 12.18
C ALA A 33 8.59 -15.46 12.62
N LEU A 34 8.28 -14.55 11.69
CA LEU A 34 7.65 -13.26 11.97
C LEU A 34 6.26 -13.39 12.59
N ILE A 35 5.46 -14.34 12.12
CA ILE A 35 4.08 -14.52 12.59
C ILE A 35 3.91 -15.62 13.66
N GLY A 36 5.01 -16.27 14.06
CA GLY A 36 5.00 -17.34 15.06
C GLY A 36 4.21 -18.58 14.64
N LYS A 37 4.32 -18.98 13.37
CA LYS A 37 3.60 -20.14 12.80
C LYS A 37 4.57 -21.15 12.20
N SER A 38 4.06 -22.35 11.89
CA SER A 38 4.86 -23.35 11.17
C SER A 38 5.01 -22.99 9.69
N LEU A 39 6.11 -23.42 9.07
CA LEU A 39 6.32 -23.30 7.63
C LEU A 39 5.17 -23.90 6.81
N ALA A 40 4.68 -25.07 7.23
CA ALA A 40 3.55 -25.75 6.60
C ALA A 40 2.26 -24.92 6.66
N THR A 41 2.03 -24.22 7.77
CA THR A 41 0.91 -23.28 7.91
C THR A 41 1.06 -22.14 6.91
N VAL A 42 2.24 -21.49 6.83
CA VAL A 42 2.50 -20.39 5.89
C VAL A 42 2.30 -20.82 4.44
N THR A 43 2.89 -21.96 4.03
CA THR A 43 2.73 -22.48 2.66
C THR A 43 1.27 -22.77 2.32
N ARG A 44 0.51 -23.34 3.26
CA ARG A 44 -0.93 -23.57 3.09
C ARG A 44 -1.70 -22.25 2.90
N ARG A 45 -1.39 -21.24 3.72
CA ARG A 45 -2.03 -19.90 3.67
C ARG A 45 -1.73 -19.16 2.37
N LEU A 46 -0.51 -19.23 1.85
CA LEU A 46 -0.18 -18.66 0.53
C LEU A 46 -0.95 -19.33 -0.61
N ARG A 47 -1.13 -20.65 -0.54
CA ARG A 47 -1.95 -21.37 -1.52
C ARG A 47 -3.40 -20.91 -1.47
N GLU A 48 -3.98 -20.81 -0.28
CA GLU A 48 -5.36 -20.31 -0.09
C GLU A 48 -5.51 -18.86 -0.57
N ALA A 49 -4.53 -17.99 -0.32
CA ALA A 49 -4.52 -16.63 -0.84
C ALA A 49 -4.51 -16.58 -2.38
N LYS A 50 -3.75 -17.47 -3.04
CA LYS A 50 -3.73 -17.61 -4.51
C LYS A 50 -5.06 -18.14 -5.05
N GLU A 51 -5.64 -19.15 -4.43
CA GLU A 51 -6.96 -19.71 -4.80
C GLU A 51 -8.06 -18.65 -4.72
N ARG A 52 -7.98 -17.77 -3.72
CA ARG A 52 -8.87 -16.62 -3.52
C ARG A 52 -8.54 -15.41 -4.40
N ARG A 53 -7.47 -15.48 -5.21
CA ARG A 53 -6.94 -14.40 -6.04
C ARG A 53 -6.56 -13.13 -5.25
N TRP A 54 -6.13 -13.28 -4.00
CA TRP A 54 -5.66 -12.19 -3.15
C TRP A 54 -4.20 -11.81 -3.41
N LEU A 55 -3.42 -12.75 -3.95
CA LEU A 55 -2.05 -12.54 -4.40
C LEU A 55 -2.03 -12.28 -5.91
N THR A 56 -1.68 -11.06 -6.29
CA THR A 56 -1.40 -10.68 -7.68
C THR A 56 0.07 -10.26 -7.78
N ALA A 57 0.92 -11.28 -7.92
CA ALA A 57 2.38 -11.21 -8.01
C ALA A 57 2.94 -9.83 -8.40
N ARG A 58 3.60 -9.13 -7.45
CA ARG A 58 4.50 -8.01 -7.76
C ARG A 58 5.52 -7.62 -6.69
N THR A 59 6.78 -7.83 -7.07
CA THR A 59 8.03 -7.44 -6.41
C THR A 59 8.24 -5.93 -6.20
N VAL A 60 8.94 -5.61 -5.10
CA VAL A 60 9.53 -4.30 -4.73
C VAL A 60 9.93 -3.46 -5.95
N PHE A 61 9.38 -2.25 -6.03
CA PHE A 61 9.49 -1.39 -7.21
C PHE A 61 10.72 -0.49 -7.19
N THR A 62 11.59 -0.67 -8.19
CA THR A 62 12.61 0.31 -8.56
C THR A 62 12.39 0.60 -10.05
N GLY A 63 11.83 1.76 -10.41
CA GLY A 63 11.32 2.02 -11.78
C GLY A 63 12.36 1.84 -12.90
N PRO A 64 11.97 1.50 -14.15
CA PRO A 64 12.92 1.19 -15.23
C PRO A 64 13.92 2.31 -15.49
N ALA A 65 15.17 1.97 -15.80
CA ALA A 65 16.26 2.94 -15.97
C ALA A 65 15.98 3.92 -17.13
N GLU A 66 15.34 3.45 -18.20
CA GLU A 66 15.00 4.20 -19.41
C GLU A 66 13.99 5.32 -19.14
N LEU A 67 13.16 5.15 -18.10
CA LEU A 67 12.20 6.17 -17.66
C LEU A 67 12.80 7.17 -16.67
N ARG A 68 14.00 6.91 -16.12
CA ARG A 68 14.71 7.81 -15.20
C ARG A 68 15.53 8.87 -15.93
N THR A 69 15.99 8.56 -17.14
CA THR A 69 16.88 9.43 -17.95
C THR A 69 16.12 10.50 -18.73
N GLU A 70 14.81 10.34 -18.92
CA GLU A 70 14.00 11.32 -19.62
C GLU A 70 13.48 12.39 -18.65
N SER A 71 13.59 13.67 -19.05
CA SER A 71 13.11 14.78 -18.23
C SER A 71 11.60 14.66 -18.01
N PRO A 72 11.09 14.63 -16.76
CA PRO A 72 9.65 14.64 -16.47
C PRO A 72 8.91 15.82 -17.10
N ALA A 73 9.62 16.89 -17.48
CA ALA A 73 9.05 18.06 -18.16
C ALA A 73 8.75 17.83 -19.65
N LEU A 74 9.30 16.79 -20.27
CA LEU A 74 9.07 16.46 -21.68
C LEU A 74 7.92 15.46 -21.87
N LEU A 75 7.62 14.68 -20.83
CA LEU A 75 6.58 13.66 -20.88
C LEU A 75 5.24 14.21 -20.38
N ARG A 76 4.21 14.14 -21.24
CA ARG A 76 2.83 14.40 -20.80
C ARG A 76 2.29 13.19 -20.02
N ASP A 77 1.42 13.43 -19.05
CA ASP A 77 0.86 12.37 -18.19
C ASP A 77 0.30 11.17 -18.99
N ARG A 78 -0.41 11.43 -20.09
CA ARG A 78 -0.98 10.35 -20.93
C ARG A 78 0.10 9.51 -21.63
N GLU A 79 1.13 10.15 -22.16
CA GLU A 79 2.22 9.48 -22.86
C GLU A 79 3.04 8.60 -21.90
N LEU A 80 3.31 9.11 -20.69
CA LEU A 80 3.99 8.34 -19.65
C LEU A 80 3.13 7.17 -19.16
N VAL A 81 1.82 7.34 -18.96
CA VAL A 81 0.91 6.22 -18.63
C VAL A 81 0.93 5.15 -19.71
N ASP A 82 0.84 5.53 -20.99
CA ASP A 82 0.82 4.58 -22.10
C ASP A 82 2.15 3.82 -22.24
N ARG A 83 3.29 4.50 -22.00
CA ARG A 83 4.60 3.84 -21.97
C ARG A 83 4.75 2.91 -20.77
N LEU A 84 4.35 3.35 -19.58
CA LEU A 84 4.37 2.51 -18.39
C LEU A 84 3.56 1.24 -18.65
N ARG A 85 2.32 1.36 -19.14
CA ARG A 85 1.46 0.20 -19.46
C ARG A 85 2.08 -0.79 -20.45
N LYS A 86 2.81 -0.31 -21.46
CA LYS A 86 3.49 -1.15 -22.46
C LYS A 86 4.74 -1.83 -21.91
N HIS A 87 5.30 -1.32 -20.83
CA HIS A 87 6.52 -1.86 -20.25
C HIS A 87 6.19 -3.14 -19.44
N PRO A 88 6.89 -4.27 -19.65
CA PRO A 88 6.56 -5.56 -19.05
C PRO A 88 6.43 -5.53 -17.52
N ALA A 89 7.31 -4.75 -16.85
CA ALA A 89 7.26 -4.56 -15.41
C ALA A 89 5.95 -3.93 -14.90
N PHE A 90 5.14 -3.29 -15.75
CA PHE A 90 3.86 -2.69 -15.37
C PHE A 90 2.63 -3.42 -15.95
N ALA A 91 2.82 -4.46 -16.76
CA ALA A 91 1.74 -5.18 -17.46
C ALA A 91 0.61 -5.72 -16.56
N SER A 92 0.91 -6.12 -15.32
CA SER A 92 -0.05 -6.54 -14.29
C SER A 92 -0.45 -5.46 -13.28
N ILE A 93 -0.09 -4.18 -13.47
CA ILE A 93 -0.67 -3.08 -12.70
C ILE A 93 -1.99 -2.72 -13.39
N GLU A 94 -3.08 -2.90 -12.65
CA GLU A 94 -4.43 -2.61 -13.13
C GLU A 94 -4.62 -1.10 -13.41
N ARG A 95 -3.99 -0.25 -12.60
CA ARG A 95 -4.18 1.20 -12.67
C ARG A 95 -2.90 1.98 -12.38
N ILE A 96 -2.57 2.88 -13.31
CA ILE A 96 -1.47 3.85 -13.17
C ILE A 96 -2.06 5.25 -13.16
N VAL A 97 -1.79 6.02 -12.11
CA VAL A 97 -2.19 7.42 -11.99
C VAL A 97 -0.94 8.25 -11.73
N ILE A 98 -0.73 9.26 -12.57
CA ILE A 98 0.36 10.21 -12.43
C ILE A 98 -0.20 11.45 -11.74
N VAL A 99 0.40 11.83 -10.62
CA VAL A 99 0.12 13.13 -10.01
C VAL A 99 0.95 14.16 -10.76
N PRO A 100 0.33 15.08 -11.53
CA PRO A 100 1.07 16.10 -12.24
C PRO A 100 1.92 16.87 -11.23
N MET A 101 3.08 17.42 -11.60
CA MET A 101 3.87 18.31 -10.73
C MET A 101 3.97 19.68 -11.40
N PRO A 102 3.80 20.80 -10.68
CA PRO A 102 3.89 22.12 -11.30
C PRO A 102 5.28 22.31 -11.93
N ALA A 103 5.28 22.78 -13.18
CA ALA A 103 6.45 22.72 -14.05
C ALA A 103 7.55 23.74 -13.74
N LYS A 104 7.30 24.86 -13.01
CA LYS A 104 8.35 25.77 -12.48
C LYS A 104 7.84 26.98 -11.66
N ARG A 105 8.78 27.52 -10.85
CA ARG A 105 8.84 28.71 -9.97
C ARG A 105 8.13 28.59 -8.61
N GLY A 106 8.95 28.40 -7.58
CA GLY A 106 8.59 27.98 -6.22
C GLY A 106 8.93 26.51 -6.07
N ARG A 107 10.04 26.18 -5.41
CA ARG A 107 10.27 24.78 -4.98
C ARG A 107 9.09 24.44 -4.08
N LEU A 108 8.16 23.60 -4.56
CA LEU A 108 7.18 22.99 -3.65
C LEU A 108 7.98 22.40 -2.49
N THR A 109 7.66 22.87 -1.29
CA THR A 109 8.29 22.37 -0.08
C THR A 109 7.94 20.88 0.05
N THR A 110 8.77 20.10 0.74
CA THR A 110 8.47 18.68 0.99
C THR A 110 7.04 18.50 1.56
N PRO A 111 6.56 19.33 2.50
CA PRO A 111 5.15 19.33 2.93
C PRO A 111 4.14 19.50 1.81
N ASP A 112 4.34 20.47 0.89
CA ASP A 112 3.39 20.71 -0.20
C ASP A 112 3.30 19.53 -1.17
N ARG A 113 4.44 18.87 -1.42
CA ARG A 113 4.49 17.65 -2.26
C ARG A 113 3.70 16.53 -1.61
N LEU A 114 3.93 16.29 -0.31
CA LEU A 114 3.25 15.24 0.46
C LEU A 114 1.74 15.48 0.52
N ALA A 115 1.30 16.68 0.92
CA ALA A 115 -0.12 17.04 0.98
C ALA A 115 -0.83 16.85 -0.36
N ARG A 116 -0.12 17.08 -1.46
CA ARG A 116 -0.65 16.90 -2.82
C ARG A 116 -0.77 15.43 -3.21
N ILE A 117 0.16 14.58 -2.81
CA ILE A 117 0.03 13.11 -2.95
C ILE A 117 -1.26 12.67 -2.24
N GLY A 118 -1.46 13.07 -0.98
CA GLY A 118 -2.65 12.71 -0.21
C GLY A 118 -3.95 13.15 -0.88
N ARG A 119 -4.07 14.45 -1.21
CA ARG A 119 -5.28 15.00 -1.85
C ARG A 119 -5.63 14.36 -3.18
N TYR A 120 -4.62 13.99 -3.99
CA TYR A 120 -4.88 13.40 -5.30
C TYR A 120 -5.17 11.90 -5.22
N TYR A 121 -4.42 11.13 -4.42
CA TYR A 121 -4.55 9.67 -4.42
C TYR A 121 -5.63 9.14 -3.48
N ALA A 122 -5.96 9.84 -2.38
CA ALA A 122 -6.93 9.36 -1.41
C ALA A 122 -8.34 9.13 -1.99
N PRO A 123 -8.86 9.96 -2.92
CA PRO A 123 -10.13 9.67 -3.59
C PRO A 123 -10.10 8.38 -4.42
N TYR A 124 -8.98 8.05 -5.06
CA TYR A 124 -8.86 6.80 -5.82
C TYR A 124 -8.84 5.58 -4.91
N LEU A 125 -8.10 5.65 -3.78
CA LEU A 125 -8.10 4.59 -2.79
C LEU A 125 -9.50 4.42 -2.18
N SER A 126 -10.19 5.51 -1.86
CA SER A 126 -11.55 5.49 -1.31
C SER A 126 -12.55 4.88 -2.31
N ALA A 127 -12.44 5.24 -3.60
CA ALA A 127 -13.27 4.67 -4.66
C ALA A 127 -12.98 3.18 -4.90
N PHE A 128 -11.70 2.79 -4.88
CA PHE A 128 -11.29 1.38 -4.99
C PHE A 128 -11.82 0.57 -3.81
N SER A 129 -11.59 1.05 -2.59
CA SER A 129 -12.08 0.43 -1.35
C SER A 129 -13.61 0.33 -1.29
N SER A 130 -14.33 1.18 -2.04
CA SER A 130 -15.79 1.14 -2.11
C SER A 130 -16.33 0.07 -3.05
N ALA A 131 -15.51 -0.53 -3.92
CA ALA A 131 -15.93 -1.46 -4.96
C ALA A 131 -16.20 -2.89 -4.44
N GLY A 132 -15.70 -3.24 -3.25
CA GLY A 132 -15.95 -4.53 -2.62
C GLY A 132 -15.08 -4.77 -1.40
N ALA A 133 -14.97 -6.04 -1.01
CA ALA A 133 -14.12 -6.46 0.11
C ALA A 133 -12.64 -6.37 -0.29
N HIS A 134 -11.84 -5.68 0.51
CA HIS A 134 -10.41 -5.47 0.24
C HIS A 134 -9.57 -5.62 1.50
N ILE A 135 -8.38 -6.19 1.33
CA ILE A 135 -7.29 -6.03 2.30
C ILE A 135 -6.29 -5.03 1.70
N ILE A 136 -6.01 -3.98 2.43
CA ILE A 136 -5.10 -2.92 2.03
C ILE A 136 -3.88 -2.96 2.95
N GLY A 137 -2.77 -3.43 2.41
CA GLY A 137 -1.47 -3.35 3.06
C GLY A 137 -0.96 -1.91 3.11
N LEU A 138 -0.65 -1.41 4.31
CA LEU A 138 -0.04 -0.10 4.51
C LEU A 138 1.42 -0.23 4.90
N HIS A 139 2.26 0.51 4.19
CA HIS A 139 3.66 0.71 4.54
C HIS A 139 3.84 1.93 5.45
N PHE A 140 5.03 2.13 6.00
CA PHE A 140 5.38 3.36 6.74
C PHE A 140 5.74 4.52 5.80
N GLY A 141 5.72 5.75 6.33
CA GLY A 141 6.29 6.93 5.71
C GLY A 141 5.31 8.09 5.51
N SER A 142 5.86 9.29 5.28
CA SER A 142 5.08 10.54 5.24
C SER A 142 4.14 10.64 4.04
N SER A 143 4.42 9.94 2.93
CA SER A 143 3.53 9.87 1.77
C SER A 143 2.29 9.02 2.07
N VAL A 144 2.48 7.86 2.73
CA VAL A 144 1.38 7.00 3.18
C VAL A 144 0.56 7.70 4.26
N ARG A 145 1.23 8.39 5.20
CA ARG A 145 0.56 9.23 6.19
C ARG A 145 -0.35 10.27 5.54
N SER A 146 0.17 11.03 4.58
CA SER A 146 -0.64 12.04 3.89
C SER A 146 -1.82 11.43 3.13
N LEU A 147 -1.66 10.24 2.53
CA LEU A 147 -2.76 9.50 1.91
C LEU A 147 -3.86 9.16 2.93
N VAL A 148 -3.50 8.53 4.04
CA VAL A 148 -4.43 8.11 5.11
C VAL A 148 -5.14 9.33 5.71
N GLU A 149 -4.41 10.43 5.94
CA GLU A 149 -4.98 11.68 6.47
C GLU A 149 -6.00 12.34 5.53
N ASN A 150 -6.00 11.98 4.24
CA ASN A 150 -6.91 12.54 3.22
C ASN A 150 -8.02 11.57 2.78
N LEU A 151 -8.16 10.39 3.40
CA LEU A 151 -9.28 9.49 3.13
C LEU A 151 -10.61 10.17 3.48
N SER A 152 -11.58 10.07 2.56
CA SER A 152 -12.79 10.91 2.55
C SER A 152 -13.90 10.43 3.49
N ALA A 153 -13.84 9.19 3.97
CA ALA A 153 -14.80 8.60 4.90
C ALA A 153 -14.25 7.30 5.50
N ALA A 154 -14.97 6.80 6.51
CA ALA A 154 -14.75 5.48 7.07
C ALA A 154 -14.71 4.38 6.01
N PRO A 155 -13.73 3.47 6.07
CA PRO A 155 -13.77 2.27 5.27
C PRO A 155 -15.07 1.51 5.54
N LYS A 156 -15.60 0.86 4.49
CA LYS A 156 -16.72 -0.07 4.66
C LYS A 156 -16.29 -1.23 5.59
N PRO A 157 -17.22 -1.91 6.28
CA PRO A 157 -16.89 -2.99 7.21
C PRO A 157 -16.13 -4.17 6.60
N ASP A 158 -16.17 -4.31 5.28
CA ASP A 158 -15.51 -5.34 4.48
C ASP A 158 -14.13 -4.90 3.96
N VAL A 159 -13.66 -3.70 4.31
CA VAL A 159 -12.32 -3.20 4.00
C VAL A 159 -11.45 -3.24 5.25
N LEU A 160 -10.29 -3.88 5.12
CA LEU A 160 -9.31 -4.02 6.19
C LEU A 160 -8.01 -3.32 5.84
N PHE A 161 -7.48 -2.55 6.78
CA PHE A 161 -6.13 -1.99 6.69
C PHE A 161 -5.17 -2.82 7.53
N PHE A 162 -4.11 -3.33 6.89
CA PHE A 162 -3.13 -4.20 7.52
C PHE A 162 -1.74 -3.55 7.48
N PRO A 163 -1.02 -3.44 8.60
CA PRO A 163 0.35 -2.91 8.58
C PRO A 163 1.30 -3.95 7.97
N LEU A 164 1.92 -3.63 6.82
CA LEU A 164 2.82 -4.54 6.12
C LEU A 164 4.09 -4.78 6.94
N ILE A 165 4.97 -3.78 6.97
CA ILE A 165 6.18 -3.76 7.79
C ILE A 165 6.51 -2.30 8.08
N GLY A 166 6.94 -2.04 9.32
CA GLY A 166 7.27 -0.71 9.83
C GLY A 166 7.41 -0.74 11.34
N ILE A 167 8.14 -1.72 11.86
CA ILE A 167 8.43 -1.79 13.30
C ILE A 167 9.27 -0.56 13.63
N MET A 168 8.75 0.26 14.52
CA MET A 168 9.46 1.42 15.00
C MET A 168 10.61 0.94 15.90
N SER A 169 11.84 1.02 15.39
CA SER A 169 13.07 0.71 16.15
C SER A 169 13.55 1.88 17.02
N MET A 170 12.70 2.90 17.19
CA MET A 170 13.04 4.16 17.84
C MET A 170 12.42 4.23 19.23
N THR A 171 13.19 4.67 20.20
CA THR A 171 12.77 4.80 21.59
C THR A 171 12.04 6.14 21.84
N PRO A 172 11.11 6.22 22.81
CA PRO A 172 10.29 7.42 23.06
C PRO A 172 11.06 8.69 23.42
N ASP A 173 12.28 8.57 23.91
CA ASP A 173 13.21 9.65 24.24
C ASP A 173 13.87 10.29 23.01
N ASN A 174 13.76 9.67 21.83
CA ASN A 174 14.27 10.26 20.60
C ASN A 174 13.42 11.48 20.18
N PRO A 175 14.02 12.65 19.88
CA PRO A 175 13.30 13.85 19.42
C PRO A 175 12.45 13.64 18.16
N SER A 176 12.79 12.65 17.33
CA SER A 176 12.06 12.30 16.10
C SER A 176 11.02 11.19 16.30
N TYR A 177 10.90 10.65 17.52
CA TYR A 177 10.02 9.51 17.84
C TYR A 177 8.59 9.77 17.39
N ARG A 178 8.04 10.95 17.70
CA ARG A 178 6.65 11.28 17.36
C ARG A 178 6.39 11.19 15.86
N ILE A 179 7.30 11.73 15.03
CA ILE A 179 7.15 11.72 13.58
C ILE A 179 7.27 10.28 13.05
N ALA A 180 8.20 9.50 13.58
CA ALA A 180 8.39 8.10 13.23
C ALA A 180 7.18 7.24 13.60
N TYR A 181 6.64 7.43 14.81
CA TYR A 181 5.44 6.76 15.30
C TYR A 181 4.22 7.09 14.45
N GLU A 182 3.94 8.38 14.22
CA GLU A 182 2.79 8.84 13.44
C GLU A 182 2.90 8.46 11.95
N SER A 183 4.10 8.09 11.49
CA SER A 183 4.35 7.60 10.13
C SER A 183 4.53 6.08 10.08
N SER A 184 4.41 5.36 11.21
CA SER A 184 4.58 3.91 11.27
C SER A 184 3.40 3.18 10.63
N ALA A 185 3.66 2.01 10.03
CA ALA A 185 2.62 1.19 9.40
C ALA A 185 1.47 0.86 10.38
N ASN A 186 1.81 0.54 11.64
CA ASN A 186 0.83 0.22 12.68
C ASN A 186 -0.10 1.41 13.00
N PHE A 187 0.49 2.59 13.21
CA PHE A 187 -0.30 3.78 13.49
C PHE A 187 -1.20 4.13 12.30
N LEU A 188 -0.66 4.07 11.09
CA LEU A 188 -1.39 4.41 9.88
C LEU A 188 -2.52 3.42 9.57
N ALA A 189 -2.32 2.12 9.78
CA ALA A 189 -3.37 1.11 9.63
C ALA A 189 -4.53 1.34 10.60
N ARG A 190 -4.22 1.67 11.85
CA ARG A 190 -5.24 2.04 12.84
C ARG A 190 -6.00 3.31 12.41
N VAL A 191 -5.29 4.39 12.08
CA VAL A 191 -5.94 5.65 11.67
C VAL A 191 -6.80 5.45 10.42
N ALA A 192 -6.36 4.65 9.45
CA ALA A 192 -7.13 4.36 8.27
C ALA A 192 -8.40 3.55 8.57
N ALA A 193 -8.35 2.65 9.57
CA ALA A 193 -9.50 1.87 10.01
C ALA A 193 -10.51 2.66 10.87
N GLU A 194 -10.08 3.74 11.53
CA GLU A 194 -10.89 4.59 12.44
C GLU A 194 -11.46 5.87 11.79
N ARG A 195 -11.07 6.16 10.53
CA ARG A 195 -11.66 7.26 9.74
C ARG A 195 -13.15 7.07 9.54
#